data_AF-A0A1Y1U8U7-F1
#
_entry.id   AF-A0A1Y1U8U7-F1
#
_cell.length_a   1.000
_cell.length_b   1.000
_cell.length_c   1.000
_cell.angle_alpha   90.00
_cell.angle_beta   90.00
_cell.angle_gamma   90.00
#
_symmetry.space_group_name_H-M   'P 1'
#
loop_
_entity.id
_entity.type
_entity.pdbx_description
1 polymer ?
#
loop_
_entity_poly.entity_id
_entity_poly.type
_entity_poly.pdbx_seq_one_letter_code
_entity_poly.pdbx_strand_id
1 'polypeptide(L)'
;ALASGIPCLASAFIEDAIERDVDWRAYLISPGPSKIFNHRCSQLVDPNWGGADWSSAIARSLRQPFKGMEFLFLVPPGDSSILSTVRELVPFCLSAMGASNLKSIVSTSTIVNLSSYDIVLIESRCPGQIIPELWKSSGKLCNFGWLKQCIISGAKLPAEVVAE
;
A
#
# COMPACT_ATOMS: atom_id res chain seq x y z
N ALA A 1 -2.67 3.84 7.92
CA ALA A 1 -1.62 4.71 8.51
C ALA A 1 -0.44 4.91 7.57
N LEU A 2 0.41 3.90 7.36
CA LEU A 2 1.65 4.01 6.55
C LEU A 2 1.44 4.56 5.13
N ALA A 3 0.45 4.04 4.39
CA ALA A 3 0.13 4.52 3.04
C ALA A 3 -0.19 6.02 3.00
N SER A 4 -0.80 6.55 4.06
CA SER A 4 -1.20 7.96 4.21
C SER A 4 -0.13 8.83 4.87
N GLY A 5 1.02 8.26 5.27
CA GLY A 5 2.07 9.00 5.98
C GLY A 5 1.74 9.35 7.43
N ILE A 6 0.80 8.63 8.06
CA ILE A 6 0.48 8.81 9.48
C ILE A 6 1.56 8.09 10.32
N PRO A 7 2.23 8.77 11.27
CA PRO A 7 3.21 8.14 12.15
C PRO A 7 2.57 7.02 12.98
N CYS A 8 3.14 5.82 12.90
CA CYS A 8 2.83 4.72 13.81
C CYS A 8 3.79 4.79 15.00
N LEU A 9 3.28 4.89 16.22
CA LEU A 9 4.07 5.08 17.43
C LEU A 9 3.97 3.87 18.36
N ALA A 10 4.99 3.68 19.19
CA ALA A 10 4.94 2.75 20.32
C ALA A 10 3.95 3.29 21.37
N SER A 11 3.24 2.39 22.07
CA SER A 11 2.26 2.79 23.09
C SER A 11 2.87 3.59 24.24
N ALA A 12 4.16 3.37 24.54
CA ALA A 12 4.92 4.14 25.53
C ALA A 12 4.89 5.66 25.30
N PHE A 13 4.67 6.11 24.06
CA PHE A 13 4.46 7.53 23.77
C PHE A 13 3.29 8.11 24.57
N ILE A 14 2.20 7.36 24.69
CA ILE A 14 0.98 7.83 25.38
C ILE A 14 1.27 7.99 26.87
N GLU A 15 1.94 7.02 27.47
CA GLU A 15 2.31 7.03 28.89
C GLU A 15 3.22 8.23 29.19
N ASP A 16 4.29 8.39 28.41
CA ASP A 16 5.24 9.48 28.58
C ASP A 16 4.63 10.85 28.32
N ALA A 17 3.75 10.99 27.32
CA ALA A 17 3.12 12.26 26.95
C ALA A 17 2.10 12.77 27.98
N ILE A 18 1.59 11.89 28.86
CA ILE A 18 0.73 12.29 29.98
C ILE A 18 1.57 12.95 31.07
N GLU A 19 2.78 12.46 31.31
CA GLU A 19 3.64 12.90 32.41
C GLU A 19 4.54 14.09 32.02
N ARG A 20 4.96 14.17 30.76
CA ARG A 20 5.96 15.13 30.29
C ARG A 20 5.77 15.47 28.81
N ASP A 21 6.34 16.60 28.41
CA ASP A 21 6.42 16.97 27.00
C ASP A 21 7.50 16.12 26.31
N VAL A 22 7.11 15.29 25.34
CA VAL A 22 7.99 14.36 24.64
C VAL A 22 7.82 14.43 23.13
N ASP A 23 8.94 14.28 22.43
CA ASP A 23 8.93 14.20 20.98
C ASP A 23 8.47 12.82 20.51
N TRP A 24 7.31 12.78 19.84
CA TRP A 24 6.75 11.56 19.25
C TRP A 24 7.72 10.84 18.30
N ARG A 25 8.67 11.55 17.68
CA ARG A 25 9.62 10.98 16.72
C ARG A 25 10.50 9.91 17.36
N ALA A 26 10.78 10.04 18.66
CA ALA A 26 11.55 9.04 19.42
C ALA A 26 10.79 7.71 19.61
N TYR A 27 9.49 7.69 19.34
CA TYR A 27 8.61 6.53 19.55
C TYR A 27 8.15 5.89 18.23
N LEU A 28 8.69 6.30 17.09
CA LEU A 28 8.38 5.70 15.80
C LEU A 28 8.76 4.21 15.78
N ILE A 29 7.78 3.35 15.50
CA ILE A 29 8.03 1.92 15.33
C ILE A 29 8.49 1.59 13.91
N SER A 30 9.12 0.44 13.72
CA SER A 30 9.36 -0.07 12.37
C SER A 30 8.02 -0.42 11.68
N PRO A 31 7.81 -0.06 10.40
CA PRO A 31 6.61 -0.43 9.65
C PRO A 31 6.52 -1.93 9.36
N GLY A 32 7.63 -2.66 9.51
CA GLY A 32 7.69 -4.11 9.35
C GLY A 32 8.99 -4.59 8.68
N PRO A 33 9.14 -5.92 8.56
CA PRO A 33 10.24 -6.53 7.82
C PRO A 33 10.03 -6.37 6.31
N SER A 34 11.08 -5.96 5.60
CA SER A 34 11.12 -6.07 4.15
C SER A 34 11.65 -7.43 3.73
N LYS A 35 10.90 -8.14 2.89
CA LYS A 35 11.35 -9.39 2.27
C LYS A 35 12.47 -9.14 1.25
N ILE A 36 12.45 -8.00 0.58
CA ILE A 36 13.43 -7.64 -0.47
C ILE A 36 14.77 -7.29 0.14
N PHE A 37 14.78 -6.48 1.21
CA PHE A 37 16.03 -6.03 1.82
C PHE A 37 16.50 -6.94 2.97
N ASN A 38 15.71 -7.95 3.34
CA ASN A 38 15.97 -8.86 4.46
C ASN A 38 16.29 -8.14 5.79
N HIS A 39 15.71 -6.95 5.98
CA HIS A 39 15.85 -6.14 7.18
C HIS A 39 14.56 -5.38 7.48
N ARG A 40 14.47 -4.79 8.68
CA ARG A 40 13.37 -3.91 9.06
C ARG A 40 13.53 -2.54 8.41
N CYS A 41 12.44 -1.99 7.88
CA CYS A 41 12.44 -0.63 7.35
C CYS A 41 12.24 0.39 8.48
N SER A 42 12.42 1.67 8.14
CA SER A 42 12.04 2.81 8.98
C SER A 42 10.87 3.55 8.34
N GLN A 43 10.00 4.13 9.15
CA GLN A 43 8.93 4.99 8.65
C GLN A 43 9.53 6.29 8.10
N LEU A 44 8.95 6.78 7.01
CA LEU A 44 9.22 8.13 6.52
C LEU A 44 7.99 8.99 6.79
N VAL A 45 8.12 9.91 7.73
CA VAL A 45 7.04 10.77 8.21
C VAL A 45 7.46 12.22 8.06
N ASP A 46 6.50 13.08 7.72
CA ASP A 46 6.69 14.54 7.79
C ASP A 46 7.15 14.95 9.19
N PRO A 47 8.32 15.57 9.35
CA PRO A 47 8.75 16.07 10.65
C PRO A 47 7.72 17.01 11.26
N ASN A 48 6.96 17.77 10.46
CA ASN A 48 5.97 18.72 10.96
C ASN A 48 4.57 18.09 11.16
N TRP A 49 4.46 16.75 11.15
CA TRP A 49 3.18 16.09 11.37
C TRP A 49 2.58 16.49 12.73
N GLY A 50 1.34 16.99 12.70
CA GLY A 50 0.63 17.50 13.88
C GLY A 50 1.11 18.87 14.40
N GLY A 51 2.03 19.55 13.69
CA GLY A 51 2.46 20.91 14.02
C GLY A 51 1.43 21.99 13.67
N ALA A 52 1.78 23.26 13.92
CA ALA A 52 0.87 24.40 13.72
C ALA A 52 0.35 24.53 12.27
N ASP A 53 1.19 24.21 11.29
CA ASP A 53 0.84 24.27 9.85
C ASP A 53 0.29 22.95 9.31
N TRP A 54 0.16 21.93 10.16
CA TRP A 54 -0.34 20.62 9.73
C TRP A 54 -1.85 20.66 9.50
N SER A 55 -2.30 20.07 8.40
CA SER A 55 -3.72 19.95 8.08
C SER A 55 -4.04 18.58 7.51
N SER A 56 -5.03 17.93 8.09
CA SER A 56 -5.55 16.63 7.63
C SER A 56 -6.09 16.68 6.20
N ALA A 57 -6.52 17.84 5.71
CA ALA A 57 -7.05 18.01 4.36
C ALA A 57 -5.96 17.89 3.27
N ILE A 58 -4.70 18.17 3.60
CA ILE A 58 -3.57 18.14 2.65
C ILE A 58 -2.51 17.10 3.02
N ALA A 59 -2.60 16.53 4.23
CA ALA A 59 -1.71 15.51 4.74
C ALA A 59 -1.68 14.29 3.81
N ARG A 60 -0.47 13.91 3.40
CA ARG A 60 -0.22 12.78 2.50
C ARG A 60 1.13 12.16 2.83
N SER A 61 1.36 10.93 2.37
CA SER A 61 2.69 10.33 2.45
C SER A 61 3.70 11.16 1.67
N LEU A 62 4.86 11.49 2.26
CA LEU A 62 5.87 12.36 1.62
C LEU A 62 6.35 11.85 0.26
N ARG A 63 6.56 10.53 0.14
CA ARG A 63 7.17 9.94 -1.06
C ARG A 63 6.20 9.74 -2.22
N GLN A 64 4.90 9.56 -1.95
CA GLN A 64 3.88 9.24 -2.96
C GLN A 64 4.42 8.26 -4.03
N PRO A 65 4.84 7.05 -3.65
CA PRO A 65 5.60 6.15 -4.55
C PRO A 65 4.83 5.75 -5.82
N PHE A 66 3.51 5.94 -5.84
CA PHE A 66 2.66 5.65 -6.99
C PHE A 66 2.16 6.89 -7.72
N LYS A 67 2.76 8.06 -7.46
CA LYS A 67 2.40 9.32 -8.10
C LYS A 67 2.34 9.18 -9.62
N GLY A 68 1.17 9.45 -10.19
CA GLY A 68 1.00 9.45 -11.64
C GLY A 68 0.66 8.08 -12.25
N MET A 69 0.63 7.01 -11.45
CA MET A 69 0.49 5.64 -11.97
C MET A 69 -0.97 5.21 -12.13
N GLU A 70 -1.20 4.38 -13.14
CA GLU A 70 -2.49 3.77 -13.47
C GLU A 70 -2.51 2.30 -13.01
N PHE A 71 -3.49 1.95 -12.17
CA PHE A 71 -3.64 0.58 -11.65
C PHE A 71 -4.87 -0.12 -12.21
N LEU A 72 -4.70 -1.41 -12.54
CA LEU A 72 -5.80 -2.33 -12.74
C LEU A 72 -5.88 -3.27 -11.53
N PHE A 73 -6.99 -3.28 -10.82
CA PHE A 73 -7.22 -4.17 -9.69
C PHE A 73 -8.24 -5.24 -10.05
N LEU A 74 -7.81 -6.49 -10.08
CA LEU A 74 -8.71 -7.63 -10.21
C LEU A 74 -9.24 -7.98 -8.83
N VAL A 75 -10.49 -7.56 -8.59
CA VAL A 75 -11.21 -7.77 -7.34
C VAL A 75 -11.32 -9.27 -7.08
N PRO A 76 -10.84 -9.77 -5.93
CA PRO A 76 -10.94 -11.18 -5.61
C PRO A 76 -12.42 -11.57 -5.44
N PRO A 77 -12.89 -12.68 -6.03
CA PRO A 77 -14.26 -13.19 -5.84
C PRO A 77 -14.49 -13.76 -4.42
N GLY A 78 -15.74 -13.78 -3.96
CA GLY A 78 -16.15 -14.39 -2.69
C GLY A 78 -16.30 -13.42 -1.51
N ASP A 79 -17.07 -13.80 -0.48
CA ASP A 79 -17.54 -12.87 0.56
C ASP A 79 -16.94 -13.11 1.95
N SER A 80 -15.71 -13.62 2.01
CA SER A 80 -15.02 -13.72 3.30
C SER A 80 -14.66 -12.33 3.84
N SER A 81 -14.64 -12.18 5.17
CA SER A 81 -14.30 -10.92 5.85
C SER A 81 -12.90 -10.39 5.48
N ILE A 82 -11.98 -11.29 5.15
CA ILE A 82 -10.63 -10.92 4.67
C ILE A 82 -10.73 -10.27 3.30
N LEU A 83 -11.51 -10.85 2.38
CA LEU A 83 -11.65 -10.34 1.03
C LEU A 83 -12.45 -9.04 0.99
N SER A 84 -13.46 -8.86 1.86
CA SER A 84 -14.15 -7.57 2.02
C SER A 84 -13.18 -6.48 2.48
N THR A 85 -12.33 -6.79 3.46
CA THR A 85 -11.29 -5.86 3.96
C THR A 85 -10.31 -5.48 2.86
N VAL A 86 -9.86 -6.45 2.05
CA VAL A 86 -8.98 -6.20 0.90
C VAL A 86 -9.63 -5.26 -0.12
N ARG A 87 -10.90 -5.52 -0.48
CA ARG A 87 -11.66 -4.72 -1.46
C ARG A 87 -11.73 -3.25 -1.07
N GLU A 88 -11.78 -2.97 0.24
CA GLU A 88 -11.82 -1.63 0.79
C GLU A 88 -10.42 -1.01 0.93
N LEU A 89 -9.47 -1.74 1.50
CA LEU A 89 -8.14 -1.20 1.82
C LEU A 89 -7.25 -1.00 0.61
N VAL A 90 -7.36 -1.85 -0.42
CA VAL A 90 -6.50 -1.74 -1.61
C VAL A 90 -6.72 -0.41 -2.34
N PRO A 91 -7.96 -0.02 -2.71
CA PRO A 91 -8.21 1.31 -3.29
C PRO A 91 -7.70 2.45 -2.43
N PHE A 92 -7.95 2.40 -1.13
CA PHE A 92 -7.49 3.40 -0.18
C PHE A 92 -5.96 3.53 -0.19
N CYS A 93 -5.23 2.41 -0.09
CA CYS A 93 -3.78 2.42 -0.03
C CYS A 93 -3.16 2.94 -1.33
N LEU A 94 -3.68 2.50 -2.49
CA LEU A 94 -3.18 2.95 -3.79
C LEU A 94 -3.37 4.47 -3.97
N SER A 95 -4.56 4.97 -3.64
CA SER A 95 -4.87 6.40 -3.68
C SER A 95 -3.98 7.21 -2.72
N ALA A 96 -3.84 6.77 -1.47
CA ALA A 96 -3.02 7.44 -0.47
C ALA A 96 -1.52 7.49 -0.83
N MET A 97 -1.05 6.50 -1.60
CA MET A 97 0.31 6.42 -2.12
C MET A 97 0.51 7.18 -3.44
N GLY A 98 -0.54 7.82 -3.97
CA GLY A 98 -0.46 8.77 -5.08
C GLY A 98 -0.90 8.23 -6.44
N ALA A 99 -1.50 7.04 -6.51
CA ALA A 99 -2.03 6.53 -7.77
C ALA A 99 -3.00 7.54 -8.41
N SER A 100 -2.84 7.79 -9.71
CA SER A 100 -3.73 8.68 -10.45
C SER A 100 -5.10 8.06 -10.66
N ASN A 101 -5.12 6.76 -10.94
CA ASN A 101 -6.32 6.05 -11.29
C ASN A 101 -6.25 4.59 -10.85
N LEU A 102 -7.43 4.05 -10.59
CA LEU A 102 -7.64 2.66 -10.24
C LEU A 102 -8.88 2.16 -10.94
N LYS A 103 -8.69 1.23 -11.89
CA LYS A 103 -9.80 0.48 -12.48
C LYS A 103 -9.96 -0.84 -11.74
N SER A 104 -11.10 -1.02 -11.10
CA SER A 104 -11.47 -2.30 -10.50
C SER A 104 -12.30 -3.14 -11.47
N ILE A 105 -11.94 -4.41 -11.64
CA ILE A 105 -12.69 -5.39 -12.45
C ILE A 105 -12.91 -6.66 -11.62
N VAL A 106 -14.03 -7.34 -11.87
CA VAL A 106 -14.37 -8.58 -11.16
C VAL A 106 -13.97 -9.85 -11.92
N SER A 107 -13.73 -9.72 -13.23
CA SER A 107 -13.43 -10.84 -14.11
C SER A 107 -12.46 -10.43 -15.22
N THR A 108 -11.55 -11.34 -15.54
CA THR A 108 -10.57 -11.24 -16.63
C THR A 108 -11.21 -11.39 -18.01
N SER A 109 -12.49 -11.77 -18.09
CA SER A 109 -13.29 -11.72 -19.32
C SER A 109 -13.60 -10.29 -19.78
N THR A 110 -13.43 -9.30 -18.91
CA THR A 110 -13.58 -7.89 -19.27
C THR A 110 -12.46 -7.49 -20.21
N ILE A 111 -12.78 -7.05 -21.43
CA ILE A 111 -11.79 -6.57 -22.38
C ILE A 111 -11.11 -5.33 -21.81
N VAL A 112 -9.83 -5.47 -21.49
CA VAL A 112 -8.99 -4.39 -20.96
C VAL A 112 -7.68 -4.32 -21.74
N ASN A 113 -7.27 -3.10 -22.07
CA ASN A 113 -5.97 -2.86 -22.66
C ASN A 113 -4.91 -2.79 -21.55
N LEU A 114 -4.12 -3.86 -21.37
CA LEU A 114 -3.05 -3.91 -20.36
C LEU A 114 -1.93 -2.90 -20.58
N SER A 115 -1.77 -2.37 -21.80
CA SER A 115 -0.73 -1.37 -22.05
C SER A 115 -1.04 -0.03 -21.36
N SER A 116 -2.30 0.25 -21.07
CA SER A 116 -2.76 1.48 -20.41
C SER A 116 -2.51 1.53 -18.90
N TYR A 117 -2.10 0.43 -18.27
CA TYR A 117 -1.85 0.36 -16.83
C TYR A 117 -0.38 0.15 -16.55
N ASP A 118 0.13 0.71 -15.47
CA ASP A 118 1.50 0.48 -15.00
C ASP A 118 1.61 -0.84 -14.23
N ILE A 119 0.60 -1.13 -13.41
CA ILE A 119 0.56 -2.32 -12.53
C ILE A 119 -0.82 -2.97 -12.60
N VAL A 120 -0.82 -4.29 -12.60
CA VAL A 120 -2.01 -5.14 -12.45
C VAL A 120 -1.93 -5.84 -11.11
N LEU A 121 -2.86 -5.55 -10.21
CA LEU A 121 -2.89 -6.08 -8.85
C LEU A 121 -3.92 -7.21 -8.72
N ILE A 122 -3.48 -8.34 -8.15
CA ILE A 122 -4.29 -9.56 -7.95
C ILE A 122 -4.17 -10.11 -6.52
N GLU A 123 -5.08 -11.01 -6.13
CA GLU A 123 -4.91 -11.84 -4.92
C GLU A 123 -4.46 -13.24 -5.35
N SER A 124 -3.15 -13.51 -5.31
CA SER A 124 -2.58 -14.78 -5.75
C SER A 124 -3.07 -15.99 -4.95
N ARG A 125 -3.66 -15.79 -3.77
CA ARG A 125 -4.19 -16.86 -2.91
C ARG A 125 -5.68 -17.14 -3.14
N CYS A 126 -6.36 -16.38 -4.01
CA CYS A 126 -7.80 -16.54 -4.22
C CYS A 126 -8.07 -17.79 -5.07
N PRO A 127 -8.71 -18.83 -4.52
CA PRO A 127 -9.02 -20.05 -5.27
C PRO A 127 -10.01 -19.72 -6.40
N GLY A 128 -9.72 -20.18 -7.62
CA GLY A 128 -10.60 -19.99 -8.78
C GLY A 128 -10.45 -18.65 -9.51
N GLN A 129 -9.53 -17.78 -9.09
CA GLN A 129 -9.20 -16.58 -9.86
C GLN A 129 -8.32 -16.97 -11.07
N ILE A 130 -8.94 -17.04 -12.25
CA ILE A 130 -8.23 -17.42 -13.49
C ILE A 130 -7.54 -16.18 -14.08
N ILE A 131 -6.21 -16.20 -14.08
CA ILE A 131 -5.36 -15.17 -14.68
C ILE A 131 -4.89 -15.62 -16.07
N PRO A 132 -5.24 -14.90 -17.15
CA PRO A 132 -4.78 -15.23 -18.50
C PRO A 132 -3.26 -15.23 -18.60
N GLU A 133 -2.70 -16.12 -19.44
CA GLU A 133 -1.25 -16.24 -19.60
C GLU A 133 -0.59 -14.95 -20.11
N LEU A 134 -1.31 -14.22 -20.98
CA LEU A 134 -0.91 -12.89 -21.47
C LEU A 134 -0.68 -11.88 -20.33
N TRP A 135 -1.41 -11.99 -19.22
CA TRP A 135 -1.28 -11.09 -18.09
C TRP A 135 -0.04 -11.45 -17.27
N LYS A 136 0.25 -12.74 -17.14
CA LYS A 136 1.46 -13.22 -16.46
C LYS A 136 2.73 -12.82 -17.22
N SER A 137 2.71 -12.91 -18.55
CA SER A 137 3.83 -12.52 -19.40
C SER A 137 3.98 -11.00 -19.57
N SER A 138 3.03 -10.19 -19.09
CA SER A 138 3.08 -8.73 -19.22
C SER A 138 4.19 -8.05 -18.42
N GLY A 139 4.73 -8.72 -17.39
CA GLY A 139 5.69 -8.12 -16.45
C GLY A 139 5.11 -7.05 -15.54
N LYS A 140 3.78 -6.85 -15.53
CA LYS A 140 3.07 -5.83 -14.72
C LYS A 140 2.29 -6.43 -13.56
N LEU A 141 2.26 -7.76 -13.45
CA LEU A 141 1.43 -8.48 -12.51
C LEU A 141 2.06 -8.49 -11.11
N CYS A 142 1.33 -7.98 -10.14
CA CYS A 142 1.72 -7.92 -8.73
C CYS A 142 0.60 -8.48 -7.85
N ASN A 143 0.95 -8.99 -6.67
CA ASN A 143 -0.04 -9.41 -5.67
C ASN A 143 -0.05 -8.48 -4.44
N PHE A 144 -0.90 -8.77 -3.46
CA PHE A 144 -0.95 -7.93 -2.25
C PHE A 144 0.30 -8.04 -1.38
N GLY A 145 1.07 -9.12 -1.49
CA GLY A 145 2.40 -9.22 -0.89
C GLY A 145 3.31 -8.10 -1.39
N TRP A 146 3.35 -7.89 -2.70
CA TRP A 146 4.07 -6.77 -3.32
C TRP A 146 3.57 -5.40 -2.82
N LEU A 147 2.24 -5.18 -2.77
CA LEU A 147 1.67 -3.91 -2.30
C LEU A 147 2.06 -3.64 -0.84
N LYS A 148 1.97 -4.66 0.01
CA LYS A 148 2.39 -4.59 1.42
C LYS A 148 3.88 -4.25 1.54
N GLN A 149 4.74 -4.83 0.71
CA GLN A 149 6.16 -4.49 0.69
C GLN A 149 6.41 -3.05 0.23
N CYS A 150 5.62 -2.53 -0.73
CA CYS A 150 5.69 -1.13 -1.13
C CYS A 150 5.29 -0.18 0.00
N ILE A 151 4.27 -0.54 0.78
CA ILE A 151 3.82 0.20 1.97
C ILE A 151 4.91 0.20 3.06
N ILE A 152 5.50 -0.97 3.35
CA ILE A 152 6.54 -1.13 4.38
C ILE A 152 7.81 -0.34 4.02
N SER A 153 8.23 -0.41 2.77
CA SER A 153 9.44 0.28 2.28
C SER A 153 9.21 1.76 1.97
N GLY A 154 7.96 2.20 1.84
CA GLY A 154 7.60 3.53 1.38
C GLY A 154 8.13 3.82 -0.03
N ALA A 155 8.22 2.81 -0.89
CA ALA A 155 8.82 2.90 -2.22
C ALA A 155 8.06 2.03 -3.23
N LYS A 156 8.12 2.42 -4.52
CA LYS A 156 7.70 1.53 -5.61
C LYS A 156 8.78 0.47 -5.79
N LEU A 157 8.37 -0.78 -5.64
CA LEU A 157 9.23 -1.93 -5.88
C LEU A 157 9.10 -2.39 -7.34
N PRO A 158 10.11 -3.10 -7.89
CA PRO A 158 9.99 -3.74 -9.20
C PRO A 158 8.73 -4.61 -9.27
N ALA A 159 8.09 -4.66 -10.44
CA ALA A 159 6.91 -5.48 -10.62
C ALA A 159 7.34 -6.95 -10.66
N GLU A 160 7.01 -7.67 -9.59
CA GLU A 160 7.22 -9.11 -9.47
C GLU A 160 6.09 -9.71 -8.65
N VAL A 161 5.73 -10.96 -8.95
CA VAL A 161 4.79 -11.71 -8.12
C VAL A 161 5.54 -12.18 -6.88
N VAL A 162 5.47 -11.40 -5.80
CA VAL A 162 6.05 -11.79 -4.50
C VAL A 162 5.13 -12.81 -3.84
N ALA A 163 5.38 -14.11 -4.00
CA ALA A 163 4.63 -15.12 -3.26
C ALA A 163 4.75 -14.85 -1.73
N GLU A 164 3.61 -14.77 -1.04
CA GLU A 164 3.58 -14.63 0.42
C GLU A 164 3.80 -15.97 1.12
#